data_AF-C1EEV7-F1
#
_entry.id   AF-C1EEV7-F1
#
_cell.length_a   1.000
_cell.length_b   1.000
_cell.length_c   1.000
_cell.angle_alpha   90.00
_cell.angle_beta   90.00
_cell.angle_gamma   90.00
#
_symmetry.space_group_name_H-M   'P 1'
#
loop_
_entity.id
_entity.type
_entity.pdbx_description
1 polymer ?
#
loop_
_entity_poly.entity_id
_entity_poly.type
_entity_poly.pdbx_seq_one_letter_code
_entity_poly.pdbx_strand_id
1 'polypeptide(L)'
;MTLASSVAAPKASAPLRARRSSAANTPTVRGRCIVVRSASETTTRTTDDRGRSRRDALLSLASLAAVPALVPAGSASANVASIYKYEPVDALPPAILDSGNAKVPIAAALRAQTVYAGYAVPIIEKNVTAPLGTLISLAARDAGTFDASANTGGLNGSIRFELDRPENKRFLNAIEQLADAKKEIDAKCSQPIGWADLIALAPAGKARYAFLRDFCGYTDRFEPRWQYKAGDITKIGCDVEGVMLRAPYGSSPEQIEATSWFRQNYASTGPLTGARVHMGRADATAADQAGLVPTEGATAGEYIEWFARMRLSLPALVNLAPYVDDTCEATLRACPDCAGLFRELDTKNYQPGNLEKPLIKSYREMTLRGPAAFADPMRYVNDDGTPAIPEVNGRRVVNVKQLMDGYVDPYPVWIL
;
A
#
# COMPACT_ATOMS: atom_id res chain seq x y z
N MET A 1 59.94 -21.47 38.52
CA MET A 1 59.76 -22.83 39.07
C MET A 1 58.32 -23.23 38.75
N THR A 2 57.96 -23.60 37.52
CA THR A 2 58.08 -24.93 36.84
C THR A 2 57.50 -26.05 37.74
N LEU A 3 56.43 -26.77 37.38
CA LEU A 3 56.23 -27.59 36.17
C LEU A 3 54.75 -27.79 35.79
N ALA A 4 54.56 -28.07 34.50
CA ALA A 4 53.33 -28.36 33.79
C ALA A 4 52.96 -29.86 33.77
N SER A 5 51.74 -30.19 33.36
CA SER A 5 51.42 -31.45 32.67
C SER A 5 50.21 -31.28 31.75
N SER A 6 50.39 -31.76 30.51
CA SER A 6 49.48 -31.77 29.36
C SER A 6 48.80 -33.11 29.19
N VAL A 7 47.58 -33.17 28.64
CA VAL A 7 47.13 -34.27 27.75
C VAL A 7 46.15 -33.72 26.69
N ALA A 8 46.21 -34.32 25.49
CA ALA A 8 45.81 -33.83 24.18
C ALA A 8 44.38 -34.17 23.71
N ALA A 9 43.98 -33.51 22.61
CA ALA A 9 42.77 -33.70 21.81
C ALA A 9 42.86 -34.87 20.80
N PRO A 10 41.74 -35.30 20.20
CA PRO A 10 41.73 -35.96 18.90
C PRO A 10 41.02 -35.16 17.79
N LYS A 11 41.45 -35.48 16.56
CA LYS A 11 41.29 -34.79 15.27
C LYS A 11 39.94 -34.99 14.58
N ALA A 12 39.68 -34.04 13.68
CA ALA A 12 38.61 -34.00 12.69
C ALA A 12 38.68 -35.09 11.60
N SER A 13 37.52 -35.38 10.99
CA SER A 13 37.37 -36.08 9.71
C SER A 13 36.32 -35.38 8.83
N ALA A 14 36.69 -35.20 7.57
CA ALA A 14 36.01 -34.45 6.51
C ALA A 14 35.06 -35.36 5.67
N PRO A 15 34.29 -34.81 4.70
CA PRO A 15 32.96 -35.31 4.33
C PRO A 15 32.95 -36.32 3.17
N LEU A 16 31.95 -37.20 3.18
CA LEU A 16 31.66 -38.16 2.11
C LEU A 16 30.64 -37.60 1.11
N ARG A 17 31.07 -37.64 -0.15
CA ARG A 17 30.43 -37.26 -1.41
C ARG A 17 29.38 -38.31 -1.79
N ALA A 18 28.12 -37.93 -2.00
CA ALA A 18 27.10 -38.81 -2.58
C ALA A 18 26.72 -38.37 -4.00
N ARG A 19 26.79 -39.35 -4.91
CA ARG A 19 26.57 -39.30 -6.36
C ARG A 19 25.10 -39.12 -6.73
N ARG A 20 24.87 -38.54 -7.92
CA ARG A 20 23.66 -38.69 -8.73
C ARG A 20 23.42 -40.15 -9.10
N SER A 21 22.15 -40.58 -9.05
CA SER A 21 21.63 -41.66 -9.90
C SER A 21 20.14 -41.47 -10.17
N SER A 22 19.79 -41.80 -11.41
CA SER A 22 18.54 -41.67 -12.13
C SER A 22 17.54 -42.81 -11.91
N ALA A 23 16.31 -42.56 -12.38
CA ALA A 23 15.34 -43.49 -12.94
C ALA A 23 14.30 -44.17 -12.02
N ALA A 24 13.04 -43.84 -12.34
CA ALA A 24 11.85 -44.69 -12.50
C ALA A 24 11.55 -45.78 -11.46
N ASN A 25 10.37 -45.67 -10.84
CA ASN A 25 9.37 -46.74 -10.89
C ASN A 25 7.98 -46.26 -10.46
N THR A 26 7.03 -46.40 -11.39
CA THR A 26 5.58 -46.37 -11.19
C THR A 26 5.13 -47.63 -10.46
N PRO A 27 4.01 -47.57 -9.71
CA PRO A 27 3.04 -48.65 -9.82
C PRO A 27 1.64 -48.13 -10.12
N THR A 28 1.12 -48.61 -11.24
CA THR A 28 -0.28 -48.66 -11.64
C THR A 28 -1.13 -49.39 -10.59
N VAL A 29 -2.20 -48.78 -10.11
CA VAL A 29 -3.38 -49.51 -9.60
C VAL A 29 -4.63 -48.97 -10.29
N ARG A 30 -5.23 -49.85 -11.08
CA ARG A 30 -6.54 -49.68 -11.74
C ARG A 30 -7.67 -49.93 -10.75
N GLY A 31 -8.71 -49.10 -10.84
CA GLY A 31 -10.10 -49.55 -10.86
C GLY A 31 -10.90 -49.40 -9.57
N ARG A 32 -11.89 -48.50 -9.58
CA ARG A 32 -13.30 -48.88 -9.82
C ARG A 32 -14.18 -47.64 -10.03
N CYS A 33 -14.85 -47.64 -11.17
CA CYS A 33 -15.92 -46.71 -11.52
C CYS A 33 -17.20 -47.18 -10.80
N ILE A 34 -17.82 -46.31 -10.01
CA ILE A 34 -19.17 -46.56 -9.48
C ILE A 34 -20.15 -45.85 -10.39
N VAL A 35 -20.90 -46.68 -11.12
CA VAL A 35 -22.12 -46.33 -11.84
C VAL A 35 -23.25 -46.27 -10.81
N VAL A 36 -23.99 -45.15 -10.77
CA VAL A 36 -25.33 -45.11 -10.17
C VAL A 36 -26.31 -44.69 -11.26
N ARG A 37 -27.24 -45.60 -11.59
CA ARG A 37 -28.40 -45.35 -12.46
C ARG A 37 -29.67 -45.27 -11.60
N SER A 38 -30.38 -44.16 -11.80
CA SER A 38 -31.84 -43.93 -11.90
C SER A 38 -32.85 -44.54 -10.92
N ALA A 39 -33.76 -43.68 -10.46
CA ALA A 39 -35.22 -43.75 -10.64
C ALA A 39 -35.73 -42.28 -10.62
N SER A 40 -36.25 -41.67 -11.69
CA SER A 40 -37.53 -41.85 -12.38
C SER A 40 -38.75 -41.57 -11.51
N GLU A 41 -39.35 -40.38 -11.66
CA GLU A 41 -40.80 -40.30 -11.82
C GLU A 41 -41.22 -39.12 -12.72
N THR A 42 -42.20 -39.45 -13.55
CA THR A 42 -42.69 -38.85 -14.79
C THR A 42 -43.70 -37.73 -14.53
N THR A 43 -43.73 -36.67 -15.36
CA THR A 43 -44.94 -36.21 -16.06
C THR A 43 -44.57 -35.29 -17.25
N THR A 44 -45.03 -35.74 -18.43
CA THR A 44 -45.15 -35.23 -19.81
C THR A 44 -45.38 -33.70 -20.00
N ARG A 45 -45.11 -33.00 -21.12
CA ARG A 45 -45.05 -33.36 -22.56
C ARG A 45 -44.54 -32.15 -23.41
N THR A 46 -43.67 -32.42 -24.41
CA THR A 46 -43.55 -31.86 -25.81
C THR A 46 -43.54 -30.33 -26.05
N THR A 47 -42.65 -29.70 -26.84
CA THR A 47 -42.11 -30.03 -28.18
C THR A 47 -40.73 -29.39 -28.47
N ASP A 48 -40.00 -30.06 -29.38
CA ASP A 48 -38.77 -29.75 -30.13
C ASP A 48 -38.58 -28.28 -30.60
N ASP A 49 -37.36 -27.73 -30.50
CA ASP A 49 -36.62 -27.20 -31.67
C ASP A 49 -35.13 -26.94 -31.35
N ARG A 50 -34.28 -27.15 -32.36
CA ARG A 50 -32.82 -27.26 -32.27
C ARG A 50 -32.10 -25.91 -32.36
N GLY A 51 -31.07 -25.79 -31.52
CA GLY A 51 -29.79 -25.10 -31.74
C GLY A 51 -29.72 -23.90 -32.68
N ARG A 52 -29.64 -22.69 -32.09
CA ARG A 52 -28.89 -21.56 -32.64
C ARG A 52 -27.92 -21.04 -31.58
N SER A 53 -26.63 -21.03 -31.93
CA SER A 53 -25.55 -20.60 -31.03
C SER A 53 -25.52 -19.07 -30.93
N ARG A 54 -25.11 -18.55 -29.76
CA ARG A 54 -25.01 -17.11 -29.42
C ARG A 54 -24.16 -16.26 -30.38
N ARG A 55 -23.52 -16.86 -31.39
CA ARG A 55 -22.68 -16.19 -32.39
C ARG A 55 -23.49 -15.51 -33.49
N ASP A 56 -24.71 -15.99 -33.79
CA ASP A 56 -25.54 -15.43 -34.87
C ASP A 56 -26.37 -14.21 -34.45
N ALA A 57 -26.55 -13.99 -33.15
CA ALA A 57 -27.24 -12.80 -32.62
C ALA A 57 -26.37 -11.52 -32.68
N LEU A 58 -25.06 -11.64 -32.90
CA LEU A 58 -24.11 -10.52 -32.93
C LEU A 58 -23.84 -9.96 -34.34
N LEU A 59 -24.36 -10.60 -35.39
CA LEU A 59 -24.15 -10.17 -36.79
C LEU A 59 -25.34 -9.41 -37.39
N SER A 60 -26.43 -9.21 -36.65
CA SER A 60 -27.60 -8.43 -37.12
C SER A 60 -27.61 -6.96 -36.68
N LEU A 61 -26.55 -6.46 -36.04
CA LEU A 61 -26.43 -5.05 -35.61
C LEU A 61 -25.47 -4.21 -36.46
N ALA A 62 -24.92 -4.76 -37.55
CA ALA A 62 -23.91 -4.10 -38.37
C ALA A 62 -24.43 -3.49 -39.69
N SER A 63 -25.75 -3.39 -39.89
CA SER A 63 -26.32 -2.91 -41.16
C SER A 63 -27.55 -2.03 -40.95
N LEU A 64 -27.35 -0.75 -40.64
CA LEU A 64 -28.28 0.32 -41.05
C LEU A 64 -27.50 1.64 -41.15
N ALA A 65 -27.43 2.12 -42.39
CA ALA A 65 -26.63 3.23 -42.84
C ALA A 65 -27.30 4.60 -42.58
N ALA A 66 -26.43 5.58 -42.35
CA ALA A 66 -26.44 6.96 -42.87
C ALA A 66 -27.78 7.69 -43.09
N VAL A 67 -27.99 8.75 -42.29
CA VAL A 67 -28.68 9.99 -42.69
C VAL A 67 -27.91 11.19 -42.08
N PRO A 68 -27.60 12.27 -42.82
CA PRO A 68 -26.96 13.45 -42.25
C PRO A 68 -28.03 14.42 -41.73
N ALA A 69 -27.89 14.90 -40.49
CA ALA A 69 -28.67 16.01 -39.98
C ALA A 69 -27.77 16.97 -39.17
N LEU A 70 -27.66 18.20 -39.68
CA LEU A 70 -27.09 19.37 -39.02
C LEU A 70 -27.83 19.66 -37.69
N VAL A 71 -27.10 19.78 -36.58
CA VAL A 71 -27.50 20.49 -35.33
C VAL A 71 -26.21 21.07 -34.68
N PRO A 72 -26.25 22.25 -34.02
CA PRO A 72 -25.09 23.10 -33.79
C PRO A 72 -24.11 22.60 -32.73
N ALA A 73 -22.86 23.05 -32.87
CA ALA A 73 -21.76 22.83 -31.96
C ALA A 73 -22.05 23.32 -30.54
N GLY A 74 -21.94 22.40 -29.60
CA GLY A 74 -21.94 22.61 -28.15
C GLY A 74 -21.44 21.35 -27.45
N SER A 75 -20.26 20.87 -27.85
CA SER A 75 -19.69 19.61 -27.39
C SER A 75 -19.10 19.75 -25.98
N ALA A 76 -19.85 19.37 -24.96
CA ALA A 76 -19.37 19.13 -23.59
C ALA A 76 -18.67 17.76 -23.42
N SER A 77 -18.05 17.23 -24.49
CA SER A 77 -17.38 15.93 -24.50
C SER A 77 -15.95 15.99 -25.06
N ALA A 78 -15.44 17.17 -25.37
CA ALA A 78 -14.05 17.36 -25.76
C ALA A 78 -13.27 17.93 -24.57
N ASN A 79 -12.20 17.22 -24.16
CA ASN A 79 -11.14 17.61 -23.21
C ASN A 79 -11.08 16.96 -21.81
N VAL A 80 -11.66 15.78 -21.55
CA VAL A 80 -11.25 15.04 -20.33
C VAL A 80 -9.83 14.46 -20.49
N ALA A 81 -9.46 14.00 -21.68
CA ALA A 81 -8.16 13.37 -21.94
C ALA A 81 -6.96 14.35 -22.03
N SER A 82 -7.18 15.63 -22.33
CA SER A 82 -6.09 16.61 -22.47
C SER A 82 -5.66 17.28 -21.16
N ILE A 83 -6.46 17.12 -20.09
CA ILE A 83 -6.17 17.67 -18.75
C ILE A 83 -5.12 16.81 -18.01
N TYR A 84 -5.08 15.50 -18.25
CA TYR A 84 -4.18 14.58 -17.54
C TYR A 84 -2.82 14.42 -18.22
N LYS A 85 -1.95 15.43 -18.13
CA LYS A 85 -0.51 15.20 -18.33
C LYS A 85 0.05 14.48 -17.11
N TYR A 86 0.08 13.15 -17.16
CA TYR A 86 0.73 12.30 -16.17
C TYR A 86 2.25 12.48 -16.25
N GLU A 87 2.85 13.13 -15.27
CA GLU A 87 4.30 13.09 -15.05
C GLU A 87 4.65 11.89 -14.16
N PRO A 88 5.55 10.99 -14.59
CA PRO A 88 5.90 9.80 -13.84
C PRO A 88 6.56 10.14 -12.48
N VAL A 89 5.91 9.69 -11.40
CA VAL A 89 6.27 9.88 -9.99
C VAL A 89 7.53 9.15 -9.50
N ASP A 90 8.22 8.42 -10.39
CA ASP A 90 9.44 7.67 -10.04
C ASP A 90 10.75 8.45 -10.27
N ALA A 91 10.68 9.58 -10.98
CA ALA A 91 11.77 10.53 -11.01
C ALA A 91 11.71 11.42 -9.75
N LEU A 92 12.79 11.44 -8.98
CA LEU A 92 12.96 12.46 -7.93
C LEU A 92 12.85 13.84 -8.61
N PRO A 93 12.03 14.77 -8.09
CA PRO A 93 11.94 16.10 -8.67
C PRO A 93 13.34 16.75 -8.74
N PRO A 94 13.66 17.50 -9.81
CA PRO A 94 14.99 18.09 -10.02
C PRO A 94 15.52 18.90 -8.83
N ALA A 95 14.63 19.54 -8.06
CA ALA A 95 14.98 20.31 -6.86
C ALA A 95 15.63 19.46 -5.75
N ILE A 96 15.33 18.16 -5.65
CA ILE A 96 15.99 17.26 -4.69
C ILE A 96 17.45 16.98 -5.08
N LEU A 97 17.78 17.09 -6.37
CA LEU A 97 19.10 16.73 -6.91
C LEU A 97 20.13 17.86 -6.80
N ASP A 98 19.71 19.12 -6.62
CA ASP A 98 20.57 20.31 -6.67
C ASP A 98 20.71 21.01 -5.32
N SER A 99 20.77 20.25 -4.23
CA SER A 99 21.02 20.81 -2.89
C SER A 99 22.49 21.20 -2.76
N GLY A 100 22.86 22.41 -3.17
CA GLY A 100 24.20 22.99 -3.00
C GLY A 100 24.73 23.04 -1.55
N ASN A 101 23.96 22.54 -0.58
CA ASN A 101 24.29 22.36 0.85
C ASN A 101 24.34 20.87 1.27
N ALA A 102 24.49 19.95 0.32
CA ALA A 102 24.51 18.52 0.58
C ALA A 102 25.69 18.11 1.46
N LYS A 103 25.43 17.85 2.74
CA LYS A 103 26.43 17.31 3.68
C LYS A 103 26.91 15.90 3.32
N VAL A 104 26.08 15.14 2.62
CA VAL A 104 26.34 13.74 2.23
C VAL A 104 25.76 13.46 0.84
N PRO A 105 26.21 12.41 0.12
CA PRO A 105 25.61 12.06 -1.17
C PRO A 105 24.10 11.82 -1.06
N ILE A 106 23.32 12.33 -2.02
CA ILE A 106 21.84 12.22 -2.02
C ILE A 106 21.37 10.77 -1.85
N ALA A 107 22.03 9.81 -2.50
CA ALA A 107 21.70 8.40 -2.36
C ALA A 107 21.87 7.88 -0.92
N ALA A 108 22.84 8.40 -0.16
CA ALA A 108 23.01 8.09 1.26
C ALA A 108 21.91 8.75 2.11
N ALA A 109 21.59 10.02 1.83
CA ALA A 109 20.52 10.75 2.51
C ALA A 109 19.15 10.04 2.35
N LEU A 110 18.79 9.64 1.13
CA LEU A 110 17.53 8.92 0.87
C LEU A 110 17.47 7.54 1.54
N ARG A 111 18.60 6.83 1.62
CA ARG A 111 18.68 5.59 2.41
C ARG A 111 18.48 5.87 3.89
N ALA A 112 19.13 6.90 4.42
CA ALA A 112 18.98 7.32 5.81
C ALA A 112 17.53 7.70 6.15
N GLN A 113 16.84 8.46 5.28
CA GLN A 113 15.40 8.75 5.42
C GLN A 113 14.55 7.48 5.47
N THR A 114 14.86 6.49 4.62
CA THR A 114 14.13 5.21 4.61
C THR A 114 14.31 4.45 5.93
N VAL A 115 15.51 4.47 6.51
CA VAL A 115 15.77 3.86 7.83
C VAL A 115 15.08 4.66 8.94
N TYR A 116 15.10 5.99 8.89
CA TYR A 116 14.39 6.85 9.84
C TYR A 116 12.88 6.57 9.83
N ALA A 117 12.26 6.49 8.65
CA ALA A 117 10.86 6.09 8.52
C ALA A 117 10.61 4.70 9.09
N GLY A 118 11.47 3.73 8.79
CA GLY A 118 11.39 2.40 9.35
C GLY A 118 11.45 2.37 10.88
N TYR A 119 12.19 3.31 11.50
CA TYR A 119 12.29 3.44 12.96
C TYR A 119 11.02 4.08 13.54
N ALA A 120 10.46 5.07 12.84
CA ALA A 120 9.25 5.77 13.24
C ALA A 120 7.98 4.90 13.12
N VAL A 121 7.88 4.02 12.12
CA VAL A 121 6.67 3.23 11.85
C VAL A 121 6.20 2.40 13.07
N PRO A 122 7.04 1.60 13.75
CA PRO A 122 6.61 0.87 14.94
C PRO A 122 6.11 1.77 16.08
N ILE A 123 6.67 2.98 16.21
CA ILE A 123 6.22 3.96 17.20
C ILE A 123 4.86 4.52 16.81
N ILE A 124 4.64 4.82 15.53
CA ILE A 124 3.33 5.23 15.02
C ILE A 124 2.30 4.13 15.27
N GLU A 125 2.61 2.88 14.93
CA GLU A 125 1.68 1.77 15.07
C GLU A 125 1.29 1.50 16.53
N LYS A 126 2.25 1.64 17.46
CA LYS A 126 2.01 1.54 18.90
C LYS A 126 1.05 2.62 19.42
N ASN A 127 1.20 3.86 18.96
CA ASN A 127 0.46 5.00 19.51
C ASN A 127 -0.85 5.29 18.74
N VAL A 128 -0.94 4.89 17.47
CA VAL A 128 -2.07 5.22 16.58
C VAL A 128 -2.99 4.02 16.39
N THR A 129 -4.13 4.07 17.06
CA THR A 129 -5.23 3.11 16.94
C THR A 129 -6.19 3.43 15.80
N ALA A 130 -6.20 4.68 15.31
CA ALA A 130 -7.06 5.13 14.21
C ALA A 130 -7.03 4.16 13.00
N PRO A 131 -8.19 3.86 12.37
CA PRO A 131 -8.25 3.00 11.20
C PRO A 131 -7.40 3.50 10.04
N LEU A 132 -6.90 2.58 9.20
CA LEU A 132 -6.14 2.94 7.99
C LEU A 132 -6.90 3.96 7.14
N GLY A 133 -8.20 3.73 6.93
CA GLY A 133 -9.03 4.63 6.13
C GLY A 133 -9.04 6.06 6.67
N THR A 134 -9.20 6.24 7.98
CA THR A 134 -9.13 7.55 8.64
C THR A 134 -7.79 8.25 8.42
N LEU A 135 -6.68 7.51 8.47
CA LEU A 135 -5.35 8.09 8.24
C LEU A 135 -5.14 8.46 6.77
N ILE A 136 -5.63 7.65 5.82
CA ILE A 136 -5.61 8.00 4.39
C ILE A 136 -6.45 9.25 4.16
N SER A 137 -7.67 9.32 4.72
CA SER A 137 -8.54 10.49 4.64
C SER A 137 -7.88 11.75 5.20
N LEU A 138 -7.23 11.65 6.37
CA LEU A 138 -6.50 12.76 6.99
C LEU A 138 -5.40 13.27 6.04
N ALA A 139 -4.57 12.37 5.52
CA ALA A 139 -3.50 12.74 4.60
C ALA A 139 -4.04 13.29 3.27
N ALA A 140 -5.18 12.79 2.78
CA ALA A 140 -5.83 13.30 1.57
C ALA A 140 -6.44 14.69 1.77
N ARG A 141 -6.89 15.01 2.99
CA ARG A 141 -7.42 16.34 3.33
C ARG A 141 -6.31 17.38 3.41
N ASP A 142 -5.19 17.04 4.05
CA ASP A 142 -4.00 17.88 4.10
C ASP A 142 -3.39 18.07 2.69
N ALA A 143 -3.21 16.97 1.93
CA ALA A 143 -2.75 17.05 0.55
C ALA A 143 -3.71 17.79 -0.39
N GLY A 144 -5.02 17.72 -0.08
CA GLY A 144 -6.11 18.20 -0.89
C GLY A 144 -6.12 19.70 -1.13
N THR A 145 -5.41 20.48 -0.33
CA THR A 145 -5.32 21.94 -0.49
C THR A 145 -4.38 22.33 -1.63
N PHE A 146 -3.54 21.41 -2.13
CA PHE A 146 -2.51 21.74 -3.12
C PHE A 146 -3.07 22.34 -4.42
N ASP A 147 -2.64 23.55 -4.76
CA ASP A 147 -2.89 24.17 -6.05
C ASP A 147 -1.61 24.14 -6.89
N ALA A 148 -1.61 23.34 -7.96
CA ALA A 148 -0.42 23.20 -8.81
C ALA A 148 -0.12 24.42 -9.69
N SER A 149 -1.07 25.36 -9.84
CA SER A 149 -0.86 26.60 -10.59
C SER A 149 -0.20 27.67 -9.72
N ALA A 150 -0.62 27.77 -8.46
CA ALA A 150 -0.05 28.69 -7.48
C ALA A 150 1.15 28.11 -6.71
N ASN A 151 1.32 26.78 -6.77
CA ASN A 151 2.28 26.02 -5.96
C ASN A 151 2.13 26.31 -4.45
N THR A 152 0.89 26.31 -3.97
CA THR A 152 0.52 26.58 -2.57
C THR A 152 -0.30 25.43 -1.99
N GLY A 153 -0.32 25.31 -0.66
CA GLY A 153 -0.96 24.21 0.06
C GLY A 153 -0.27 22.85 -0.15
N GLY A 154 -1.03 21.79 0.08
CA GLY A 154 -0.60 20.40 -0.05
C GLY A 154 -0.21 19.79 1.27
N LEU A 155 0.39 18.59 1.21
CA LEU A 155 0.69 17.79 2.40
C LEU A 155 1.86 18.42 3.18
N ASN A 156 1.56 19.46 3.96
CA ASN A 156 2.48 20.29 4.72
C ASN A 156 2.13 20.30 6.22
N GLY A 157 1.16 19.50 6.65
CA GLY A 157 0.69 19.43 8.03
C GLY A 157 -0.11 20.66 8.48
N SER A 158 -0.66 21.45 7.55
CA SER A 158 -1.55 22.59 7.84
C SER A 158 -2.85 22.14 8.49
N ILE A 159 -3.32 20.92 8.20
CA ILE A 159 -4.59 20.36 8.71
C ILE A 159 -4.72 20.43 10.24
N ARG A 160 -3.61 20.43 10.99
CA ARG A 160 -3.60 20.58 12.45
C ARG A 160 -4.12 21.94 12.94
N PHE A 161 -4.17 22.94 12.06
CA PHE A 161 -4.74 24.26 12.30
C PHE A 161 -6.16 24.40 11.73
N GLU A 162 -6.71 23.34 11.15
CA GLU A 162 -7.98 23.34 10.43
C GLU A 162 -9.03 22.43 11.06
N LEU A 163 -8.77 21.94 12.27
CA LEU A 163 -9.60 20.94 12.95
C LEU A 163 -10.93 21.51 13.48
N ASP A 164 -11.07 22.83 13.49
CA ASP A 164 -12.33 23.52 13.79
C ASP A 164 -13.31 23.48 12.60
N ARG A 165 -12.82 23.25 11.39
CA ARG A 165 -13.64 23.12 10.18
C ARG A 165 -14.50 21.85 10.24
N PRO A 166 -15.81 21.93 9.94
CA PRO A 166 -16.73 20.79 10.03
C PRO A 166 -16.23 19.52 9.35
N GLU A 167 -15.62 19.64 8.17
CA GLU A 167 -15.09 18.55 7.36
C GLU A 167 -13.86 17.85 7.98
N ASN A 168 -13.16 18.50 8.90
CA ASN A 168 -11.92 18.01 9.51
C ASN A 168 -12.09 17.55 10.96
N LYS A 169 -13.21 17.88 11.63
CA LYS A 169 -13.46 17.53 13.04
C LYS A 169 -13.30 16.04 13.34
N ARG A 170 -13.64 15.17 12.40
CA ARG A 170 -13.50 13.71 12.56
C ARG A 170 -12.06 13.24 12.76
N PHE A 171 -11.06 14.08 12.49
CA PHE A 171 -9.65 13.74 12.61
C PHE A 171 -9.00 14.15 13.93
N LEU A 172 -9.72 14.81 14.84
CA LEU A 172 -9.19 15.27 16.14
C LEU A 172 -8.44 14.16 16.89
N ASN A 173 -9.10 13.02 17.12
CA ASN A 173 -8.52 11.87 17.81
C ASN A 173 -7.30 11.30 17.05
N ALA A 174 -7.34 11.26 15.71
CA ALA A 174 -6.20 10.79 14.92
C ALA A 174 -4.99 11.71 15.06
N ILE A 175 -5.19 13.03 15.08
CA ILE A 175 -4.12 14.02 15.30
C ILE A 175 -3.56 13.94 16.72
N GLU A 176 -4.40 13.74 17.74
CA GLU A 176 -3.96 13.54 19.13
C GLU A 176 -3.05 12.29 19.25
N GLN A 177 -3.45 11.17 18.66
CA GLN A 177 -2.62 9.95 18.64
C GLN A 177 -1.33 10.13 17.85
N LEU A 178 -1.36 10.90 16.75
CA LEU A 178 -0.15 11.26 16.02
C LEU A 178 0.74 12.18 16.86
N ALA A 179 0.19 13.07 17.69
CA ALA A 179 0.98 13.89 18.61
C ALA A 179 1.75 13.03 19.62
N ASP A 180 1.12 11.98 20.15
CA ASP A 180 1.78 11.02 21.05
C ASP A 180 2.90 10.25 20.34
N ALA A 181 2.64 9.77 19.11
CA ALA A 181 3.66 9.14 18.28
C ALA A 181 4.84 10.09 18.01
N LYS A 182 4.53 11.34 17.63
CA LYS A 182 5.51 12.39 17.37
C LYS A 182 6.39 12.63 18.59
N LYS A 183 5.77 12.79 19.77
CA LYS A 183 6.46 13.01 21.04
C LYS A 183 7.43 11.88 21.36
N GLU A 184 7.03 10.63 21.14
CA GLU A 184 7.90 9.47 21.36
C GLU A 184 9.05 9.41 20.34
N ILE A 185 8.81 9.73 19.05
CA ILE A 185 9.85 9.79 18.01
C ILE A 185 10.85 10.91 18.33
N ASP A 186 10.38 12.12 18.57
CA ASP A 186 11.20 13.30 18.83
C ASP A 186 12.06 13.14 20.09
N ALA A 187 11.58 12.42 21.11
CA ALA A 187 12.34 12.13 22.32
C ALA A 187 13.51 11.15 22.09
N LYS A 188 13.45 10.33 21.03
CA LYS A 188 14.41 9.26 20.75
C LYS A 188 15.39 9.64 19.64
N CYS A 189 14.93 10.40 18.64
CA CYS A 189 15.70 10.75 17.46
C CYS A 189 16.48 12.06 17.66
N SER A 190 17.65 12.18 17.02
CA SER A 190 18.44 13.42 17.05
C SER A 190 17.83 14.53 16.19
N GLN A 191 16.94 14.17 15.26
CA GLN A 191 16.17 15.10 14.45
C GLN A 191 14.66 14.82 14.65
N PRO A 192 13.86 15.83 15.02
CA PRO A 192 12.43 15.66 15.22
C PRO A 192 11.69 15.45 13.90
N ILE A 193 10.67 14.58 13.91
CA ILE A 193 9.86 14.32 12.71
C ILE A 193 8.93 15.50 12.44
N GLY A 194 8.86 15.96 11.18
CA GLY A 194 7.89 16.97 10.78
C GLY A 194 6.45 16.43 10.83
N TRP A 195 5.48 17.30 11.11
CA TRP A 195 4.05 16.97 11.03
C TRP A 195 3.65 16.48 9.65
N ALA A 196 4.10 17.16 8.59
CA ALA A 196 3.84 16.78 7.22
C ALA A 196 4.33 15.35 6.92
N ASP A 197 5.56 15.05 7.32
CA ASP A 197 6.13 13.71 7.11
C ASP A 197 5.45 12.65 7.97
N LEU A 198 5.06 12.97 9.21
CA LEU A 198 4.33 12.07 10.08
C LEU A 198 2.94 11.73 9.53
N ILE A 199 2.20 12.72 9.03
CA ILE A 199 0.89 12.53 8.39
C ILE A 199 1.02 11.71 7.10
N ALA A 200 2.07 11.94 6.29
CA ALA A 200 2.36 11.15 5.10
C ALA A 200 2.83 9.71 5.42
N LEU A 201 3.47 9.49 6.58
CA LEU A 201 4.01 8.18 6.95
C LEU A 201 2.96 7.29 7.63
N ALA A 202 2.03 7.88 8.38
CA ALA A 202 1.10 7.13 9.23
C ALA A 202 0.23 6.10 8.47
N PRO A 203 -0.38 6.42 7.31
CA PRO A 203 -1.09 5.42 6.51
C PRO A 203 -0.19 4.28 6.05
N ALA A 204 1.04 4.57 5.62
CA ALA A 204 1.98 3.56 5.16
C ALA A 204 2.41 2.60 6.28
N GLY A 205 2.55 3.10 7.52
CA GLY A 205 2.74 2.25 8.70
C GLY A 205 1.53 1.35 8.94
N LYS A 206 0.33 1.95 9.05
CA LYS A 206 -0.90 1.21 9.36
C LYS A 206 -1.31 0.19 8.28
N ALA A 207 -1.03 0.48 7.01
CA ALA A 207 -1.36 -0.35 5.87
C ALA A 207 -0.79 -1.76 5.99
N ARG A 208 0.44 -1.89 6.52
CA ARG A 208 1.11 -3.16 6.77
C ARG A 208 0.24 -4.14 7.55
N TYR A 209 -0.30 -3.68 8.69
CA TYR A 209 -1.17 -4.51 9.53
C TYR A 209 -2.53 -4.77 8.91
N ALA A 210 -3.13 -3.75 8.31
CA ALA A 210 -4.44 -3.91 7.68
C ALA A 210 -4.37 -4.99 6.58
N PHE A 211 -3.36 -4.92 5.72
CA PHE A 211 -3.17 -5.87 4.63
C PHE A 211 -2.77 -7.26 5.14
N LEU A 212 -1.97 -7.35 6.20
CA LEU A 212 -1.63 -8.63 6.82
C LEU A 212 -2.84 -9.31 7.43
N ARG A 213 -3.72 -8.57 8.10
CA ARG A 213 -4.98 -9.09 8.64
C ARG A 213 -5.90 -9.60 7.53
N ASP A 214 -6.05 -8.85 6.45
CA ASP A 214 -6.84 -9.27 5.30
C ASP A 214 -6.25 -10.53 4.64
N PHE A 215 -4.94 -10.55 4.43
CA PHE A 215 -4.22 -11.69 3.85
C PHE A 215 -4.37 -12.97 4.68
N CYS A 216 -4.38 -12.81 6.00
CA CYS A 216 -4.57 -13.88 6.97
C CYS A 216 -6.03 -14.33 7.13
N GLY A 217 -6.97 -13.78 6.35
CA GLY A 217 -8.38 -14.19 6.35
C GLY A 217 -9.17 -13.72 7.57
N TYR A 218 -8.71 -12.67 8.24
CA TYR A 218 -9.47 -12.02 9.33
C TYR A 218 -10.67 -11.24 8.78
N THR A 219 -10.61 -10.87 7.51
CA THR A 219 -11.73 -10.36 6.74
C THR A 219 -12.08 -11.40 5.67
N ASP A 220 -13.37 -11.60 5.38
CA ASP A 220 -13.84 -12.51 4.32
C ASP A 220 -13.64 -11.89 2.91
N ARG A 221 -12.59 -11.08 2.74
CA ARG A 221 -12.35 -10.25 1.57
C ARG A 221 -11.78 -11.02 0.38
N PHE A 222 -10.85 -11.93 0.65
CA PHE A 222 -10.20 -12.73 -0.39
C PHE A 222 -10.87 -14.09 -0.51
N GLU A 223 -10.90 -14.65 -1.72
CA GLU A 223 -11.34 -16.04 -1.86
C GLU A 223 -10.41 -16.95 -1.02
N PRO A 224 -10.92 -17.99 -0.36
CA PRO A 224 -10.12 -18.83 0.53
C PRO A 224 -8.87 -19.45 -0.12
N ARG A 225 -8.85 -19.60 -1.46
CA ARG A 225 -7.66 -20.09 -2.20
C ARG A 225 -6.49 -19.10 -2.28
N TRP A 226 -6.77 -17.81 -2.07
CA TRP A 226 -5.79 -16.72 -2.09
C TRP A 226 -5.37 -16.27 -0.68
N GLN A 227 -6.12 -16.69 0.33
CA GLN A 227 -5.71 -16.64 1.72
C GLN A 227 -4.72 -17.78 1.95
N TYR A 228 -3.69 -17.56 2.78
CA TYR A 228 -2.53 -18.45 2.86
C TYR A 228 -2.93 -19.94 2.99
N LYS A 229 -2.37 -20.74 2.08
CA LYS A 229 -2.64 -22.17 1.87
C LYS A 229 -1.44 -22.98 2.40
N ALA A 230 -1.29 -23.07 3.72
CA ALA A 230 -0.53 -24.18 4.31
C ALA A 230 -1.51 -25.32 4.60
N GLY A 231 -1.41 -26.41 3.83
CA GLY A 231 -1.93 -27.74 4.16
C GLY A 231 -3.43 -27.85 4.52
N ASP A 232 -4.21 -28.39 3.58
CA ASP A 232 -5.55 -28.96 3.80
C ASP A 232 -6.61 -28.11 4.54
N ILE A 233 -7.37 -27.37 3.74
CA ILE A 233 -8.82 -27.13 3.84
C ILE A 233 -9.40 -27.10 5.27
N THR A 234 -9.42 -25.91 5.90
CA THR A 234 -10.48 -25.37 6.76
C THR A 234 -9.91 -24.16 7.50
N LYS A 235 -10.16 -22.91 7.04
CA LYS A 235 -9.76 -21.64 7.70
C LYS A 235 -8.67 -21.87 8.78
N ILE A 236 -7.47 -22.33 8.39
CA ILE A 236 -6.42 -22.49 9.39
C ILE A 236 -5.93 -21.07 9.55
N GLY A 237 -6.59 -20.38 10.48
CA GLY A 237 -6.32 -19.01 10.81
C GLY A 237 -4.81 -18.88 10.94
N CYS A 238 -4.26 -17.83 10.34
CA CYS A 238 -3.14 -17.23 11.01
C CYS A 238 -3.62 -17.03 12.44
N ASP A 239 -3.13 -17.83 13.39
CA ASP A 239 -3.40 -17.60 14.79
C ASP A 239 -2.65 -16.30 15.12
N VAL A 240 -3.35 -15.20 14.90
CA VAL A 240 -2.90 -13.83 15.09
C VAL A 240 -2.62 -13.60 16.56
N GLU A 241 -3.35 -14.28 17.44
CA GLU A 241 -3.19 -14.14 18.88
C GLU A 241 -2.18 -15.12 19.47
N GLY A 242 -1.81 -16.21 18.79
CA GLY A 242 -1.03 -17.31 19.39
C GLY A 242 0.20 -17.82 18.62
N VAL A 243 0.32 -17.71 17.29
CA VAL A 243 1.43 -18.38 16.54
C VAL A 243 2.00 -17.59 15.35
N MET A 244 1.20 -16.96 14.48
CA MET A 244 1.72 -16.26 13.29
C MET A 244 2.18 -14.83 13.58
N LEU A 245 1.50 -14.16 14.52
CA LEU A 245 1.88 -12.84 15.05
C LEU A 245 2.40 -12.91 16.50
N ARG A 246 3.10 -13.98 16.91
CA ARG A 246 3.96 -13.98 18.12
C ARG A 246 5.44 -14.16 17.78
N ALA A 247 6.29 -13.30 18.34
CA ALA A 247 7.73 -13.48 18.29
C ALA A 247 8.16 -14.74 19.07
N PRO A 248 9.22 -15.46 18.67
CA PRO A 248 10.09 -15.22 17.52
C PRO A 248 9.49 -15.71 16.18
N TYR A 249 9.42 -14.78 15.23
CA TYR A 249 8.92 -14.99 13.87
C TYR A 249 9.93 -15.69 12.97
N GLY A 250 9.42 -16.49 12.02
CA GLY A 250 10.26 -17.18 11.03
C GLY A 250 11.01 -18.38 11.61
N SER A 251 10.49 -18.97 12.69
CA SER A 251 11.08 -20.15 13.32
C SER A 251 10.51 -21.45 12.74
N SER A 252 9.27 -21.42 12.23
CA SER A 252 8.65 -22.56 11.53
C SER A 252 8.68 -22.40 10.00
N PRO A 253 8.77 -23.51 9.22
CA PRO A 253 8.65 -23.48 7.77
C PRO A 253 7.39 -22.76 7.24
N GLU A 254 6.27 -22.91 7.93
CA GLU A 254 4.96 -22.33 7.57
C GLU A 254 4.98 -20.80 7.73
N GLN A 255 5.61 -20.29 8.80
CA GLN A 255 5.80 -18.86 8.99
C GLN A 255 6.70 -18.26 7.91
N ILE A 256 7.79 -18.95 7.56
CA ILE A 256 8.72 -18.52 6.48
C ILE A 256 7.99 -18.45 5.14
N GLU A 257 7.19 -19.47 4.83
CA GLU A 257 6.44 -19.54 3.59
C GLU A 257 5.33 -18.47 3.52
N ALA A 258 4.52 -18.30 4.57
CA ALA A 258 3.50 -17.24 4.64
C ALA A 258 4.09 -15.84 4.45
N THR A 259 5.24 -15.60 5.06
CA THR A 259 5.99 -14.34 4.93
C THR A 259 6.45 -14.11 3.49
N SER A 260 6.98 -15.16 2.83
CA SER A 260 7.39 -15.10 1.43
C SER A 260 6.22 -14.75 0.50
N TRP A 261 5.05 -15.38 0.70
CA TRP A 261 3.85 -15.10 -0.08
C TRP A 261 3.29 -13.69 0.16
N PHE A 262 3.24 -13.26 1.42
CA PHE A 262 2.83 -11.89 1.74
C PHE A 262 3.75 -10.89 1.02
N ARG A 263 5.07 -11.09 1.09
CA ARG A 263 6.04 -10.23 0.39
C ARG A 263 5.82 -10.20 -1.12
N GLN A 264 5.57 -11.33 -1.78
CA GLN A 264 5.35 -11.34 -3.22
C GLN A 264 4.07 -10.57 -3.61
N ASN A 265 3.00 -10.72 -2.83
CA ASN A 265 1.71 -10.08 -3.12
C ASN A 265 1.71 -8.59 -2.75
N TYR A 266 2.47 -8.17 -1.73
CA TYR A 266 2.51 -6.79 -1.21
C TYR A 266 3.87 -6.10 -1.37
N ALA A 267 4.74 -6.60 -2.24
CA ALA A 267 5.98 -5.89 -2.57
C ALA A 267 5.68 -4.44 -3.00
N SER A 268 6.50 -3.51 -2.52
CA SER A 268 6.41 -2.07 -2.83
C SER A 268 5.21 -1.32 -2.22
N THR A 269 4.48 -1.89 -1.26
CA THR A 269 3.35 -1.22 -0.59
C THR A 269 3.74 -0.37 0.63
N GLY A 270 5.02 -0.25 0.99
CA GLY A 270 5.48 0.61 2.08
C GLY A 270 7.01 0.67 2.27
N PRO A 271 7.51 1.55 3.16
CA PRO A 271 8.93 1.69 3.46
C PRO A 271 9.58 0.38 3.90
N LEU A 272 8.85 -0.40 4.71
CA LEU A 272 9.30 -1.67 5.23
C LEU A 272 9.26 -2.79 4.17
N THR A 273 8.56 -2.60 3.04
CA THR A 273 8.52 -3.54 1.92
C THR A 273 9.42 -3.10 0.75
N GLY A 274 10.39 -2.21 1.02
CA GLY A 274 11.38 -1.74 0.05
C GLY A 274 10.98 -0.52 -0.79
N ALA A 275 9.83 0.10 -0.55
CA ALA A 275 9.48 1.35 -1.22
C ALA A 275 10.30 2.51 -0.64
N ARG A 276 10.87 3.35 -1.49
CA ARG A 276 11.53 4.58 -1.03
C ARG A 276 10.48 5.57 -0.51
N VAL A 277 10.63 5.98 0.74
CA VAL A 277 9.88 7.12 1.28
C VAL A 277 10.56 8.41 0.87
N HIS A 278 9.75 9.41 0.56
CA HIS A 278 10.22 10.77 0.36
C HIS A 278 9.79 11.52 1.59
N MET A 279 10.76 11.98 2.37
CA MET A 279 10.54 12.76 3.59
C MET A 279 11.36 14.04 3.51
N GLY A 280 11.16 14.94 4.46
CA GLY A 280 11.86 16.22 4.54
C GLY A 280 10.94 17.41 4.28
N ARG A 281 9.61 17.22 4.31
CA ARG A 281 8.65 18.28 4.00
C ARG A 281 8.71 19.38 5.06
N ALA A 282 8.62 20.63 4.62
CA ALA A 282 8.47 21.75 5.54
C ALA A 282 7.07 21.72 6.17
N ASP A 283 6.99 21.96 7.49
CA ASP A 283 5.72 22.05 8.18
C ASP A 283 5.13 23.44 7.98
N ALA A 284 3.84 23.51 7.65
CA ALA A 284 3.10 24.76 7.67
C ALA A 284 3.02 25.33 9.11
N THR A 285 2.97 26.65 9.18
CA THR A 285 2.84 27.41 10.43
C THR A 285 1.43 27.97 10.66
N ALA A 286 0.54 27.80 9.67
CA ALA A 286 -0.86 28.22 9.70
C ALA A 286 -1.70 27.27 8.84
N ALA A 287 -3.02 27.46 8.89
CA ALA A 287 -3.99 26.76 8.04
C ALA A 287 -3.80 27.14 6.55
N ASP A 288 -4.07 26.19 5.66
CA ASP A 288 -4.19 26.47 4.24
C ASP A 288 -5.56 27.10 3.91
N GLN A 289 -5.73 27.55 2.67
CA GLN A 289 -6.97 28.16 2.21
C GLN A 289 -8.16 27.19 2.32
N ALA A 290 -9.26 27.67 2.91
CA ALA A 290 -10.51 26.92 3.02
C ALA A 290 -11.24 26.78 1.68
N GLY A 291 -12.11 25.77 1.57
CA GLY A 291 -12.99 25.58 0.41
C GLY A 291 -12.31 24.96 -0.83
N LEU A 292 -11.05 24.52 -0.71
CA LEU A 292 -10.31 23.88 -1.81
C LEU A 292 -10.53 22.36 -1.92
N VAL A 293 -11.04 21.74 -0.86
CA VAL A 293 -11.29 20.30 -0.80
C VAL A 293 -12.80 20.07 -0.86
N PRO A 294 -13.30 19.24 -1.80
CA PRO A 294 -14.72 18.89 -1.86
C PRO A 294 -15.23 18.31 -0.53
N THR A 295 -16.45 18.68 -0.17
CA THR A 295 -17.14 18.14 1.00
C THR A 295 -18.05 16.99 0.58
N GLU A 296 -18.56 16.26 1.58
CA GLU A 296 -19.57 15.22 1.36
C GLU A 296 -20.77 15.77 0.56
N GLY A 297 -21.23 14.99 -0.40
CA GLY A 297 -22.30 15.38 -1.33
C GLY A 297 -21.84 16.13 -2.57
N ALA A 298 -20.53 16.38 -2.74
CA ALA A 298 -19.99 16.96 -3.96
C ALA A 298 -20.27 16.07 -5.19
N THR A 299 -20.35 16.71 -6.34
CA THR A 299 -20.58 16.06 -7.64
C THR A 299 -19.32 15.34 -8.13
N ALA A 300 -19.49 14.40 -9.05
CA ALA A 300 -18.36 13.72 -9.68
C ALA A 300 -17.40 14.71 -10.37
N GLY A 301 -17.94 15.76 -11.00
CA GLY A 301 -17.15 16.82 -11.63
C GLY A 301 -16.25 17.55 -10.63
N GLU A 302 -16.77 17.90 -9.46
CA GLU A 302 -15.98 18.58 -8.42
C GLU A 302 -14.84 17.71 -7.88
N TYR A 303 -15.06 16.41 -7.65
CA TYR A 303 -13.97 15.50 -7.26
C TYR A 303 -12.91 15.34 -8.35
N ILE A 304 -13.35 15.26 -9.61
CA ILE A 304 -12.46 15.13 -10.78
C ILE A 304 -11.61 16.39 -10.94
N GLU A 305 -12.23 17.57 -10.91
CA GLU A 305 -11.55 18.86 -11.00
C GLU A 305 -10.59 19.09 -9.82
N TRP A 306 -10.98 18.65 -8.62
CA TRP A 306 -10.11 18.69 -7.45
C TRP A 306 -8.81 17.89 -7.64
N PHE A 307 -8.91 16.64 -8.12
CA PHE A 307 -7.72 15.84 -8.43
C PHE A 307 -6.90 16.42 -9.58
N ALA A 308 -7.56 16.93 -10.62
CA ALA A 308 -6.90 17.59 -11.73
C ALA A 308 -6.10 18.83 -11.29
N ARG A 309 -6.65 19.65 -10.37
CA ARG A 309 -5.96 20.82 -9.78
C ARG A 309 -4.64 20.45 -9.10
N MET A 310 -4.59 19.28 -8.47
CA MET A 310 -3.38 18.74 -7.84
C MET A 310 -2.43 18.02 -8.81
N ARG A 311 -2.79 17.92 -10.10
CA ARG A 311 -2.13 17.08 -11.12
C ARG A 311 -2.07 15.60 -10.74
N LEU A 312 -3.18 15.11 -10.19
CA LEU A 312 -3.36 13.68 -9.90
C LEU A 312 -4.22 13.03 -10.98
N SER A 313 -3.94 11.76 -11.23
CA SER A 313 -4.61 10.98 -12.26
C SER A 313 -6.02 10.54 -11.84
N LEU A 314 -6.92 10.35 -12.81
CA LEU A 314 -8.27 9.80 -12.56
C LEU A 314 -8.23 8.41 -11.89
N PRO A 315 -7.34 7.47 -12.27
CA PRO A 315 -7.14 6.24 -11.50
C PRO A 315 -6.75 6.48 -10.05
N ALA A 316 -5.98 7.53 -9.74
CA ALA A 316 -5.65 7.87 -8.36
C ALA A 316 -6.88 8.31 -7.57
N LEU A 317 -7.77 9.11 -8.18
CA LEU A 317 -9.05 9.46 -7.57
C LEU A 317 -9.88 8.21 -7.29
N VAL A 318 -10.04 7.32 -8.28
CA VAL A 318 -10.83 6.09 -8.13
C VAL A 318 -10.28 5.17 -7.03
N ASN A 319 -8.95 5.01 -6.94
CA ASN A 319 -8.33 4.19 -5.89
C ASN A 319 -8.45 4.79 -4.49
N LEU A 320 -8.50 6.13 -4.39
CA LEU A 320 -8.59 6.85 -3.11
C LEU A 320 -10.03 7.19 -2.71
N ALA A 321 -11.00 7.07 -3.62
CA ALA A 321 -12.39 7.47 -3.44
C ALA A 321 -13.04 6.93 -2.14
N PRO A 322 -12.83 5.67 -1.73
CA PRO A 322 -13.40 5.14 -0.48
C PRO A 322 -12.89 5.87 0.78
N TYR A 323 -11.83 6.67 0.65
CA TYR A 323 -11.15 7.36 1.73
C TYR A 323 -11.25 8.88 1.63
N VAL A 324 -11.91 9.44 0.62
CA VAL A 324 -12.06 10.91 0.49
C VAL A 324 -13.16 11.39 1.46
N ASP A 325 -14.34 10.79 1.35
CA ASP A 325 -15.50 10.94 2.21
C ASP A 325 -16.52 9.83 1.90
N ASP A 326 -17.64 9.85 2.63
CA ASP A 326 -18.64 8.78 2.64
C ASP A 326 -19.45 8.71 1.33
N THR A 327 -19.47 9.78 0.53
CA THR A 327 -20.22 9.88 -0.72
C THR A 327 -19.38 9.73 -1.98
N CYS A 328 -18.07 10.02 -1.90
CA CYS A 328 -17.19 10.13 -3.06
C CYS A 328 -17.20 8.88 -3.94
N GLU A 329 -17.04 7.68 -3.36
CA GLU A 329 -17.05 6.44 -4.13
C GLU A 329 -18.38 6.20 -4.85
N ALA A 330 -19.51 6.36 -4.14
CA ALA A 330 -20.84 6.15 -4.72
C ALA A 330 -21.11 7.14 -5.87
N THR A 331 -20.76 8.41 -5.67
CA THR A 331 -20.86 9.46 -6.69
C THR A 331 -20.02 9.13 -7.93
N LEU A 332 -18.76 8.71 -7.75
CA LEU A 332 -17.88 8.41 -8.87
C LEU A 332 -18.24 7.09 -9.57
N ARG A 333 -18.80 6.10 -8.86
CA ARG A 333 -19.31 4.87 -9.50
C ARG A 333 -20.46 5.16 -10.47
N ALA A 334 -21.27 6.18 -10.21
CA ALA A 334 -22.32 6.64 -11.12
C ALA A 334 -21.79 7.50 -12.29
N CYS A 335 -20.55 7.97 -12.23
CA CYS A 335 -19.94 8.79 -13.26
C CYS A 335 -19.46 7.93 -14.45
N PRO A 336 -19.89 8.21 -15.70
CA PRO A 336 -19.44 7.46 -16.88
C PRO A 336 -17.92 7.41 -17.05
N ASP A 337 -17.22 8.48 -16.70
CA ASP A 337 -15.76 8.59 -16.84
C ASP A 337 -14.99 7.71 -15.84
N CYS A 338 -15.60 7.38 -14.70
CA CYS A 338 -14.98 6.59 -13.63
C CYS A 338 -15.49 5.15 -13.56
N ALA A 339 -16.72 4.89 -14.03
CA ALA A 339 -17.38 3.59 -13.90
C ALA A 339 -16.57 2.43 -14.50
N GLY A 340 -15.84 2.67 -15.60
CA GLY A 340 -14.94 1.69 -16.20
C GLY A 340 -13.78 1.28 -15.30
N LEU A 341 -13.18 2.25 -14.59
CA LEU A 341 -12.07 2.01 -13.67
C LEU A 341 -12.53 1.25 -12.41
N PHE A 342 -13.70 1.60 -11.86
CA PHE A 342 -14.28 0.83 -10.76
C PHE A 342 -14.59 -0.60 -11.16
N ARG A 343 -15.14 -0.83 -12.36
CA ARG A 343 -15.38 -2.18 -12.87
C ARG A 343 -14.07 -2.98 -12.95
N GLU A 344 -12.99 -2.36 -13.39
CA GLU A 344 -11.67 -3.01 -13.42
C GLU A 344 -11.21 -3.39 -12.00
N LEU A 345 -11.32 -2.49 -11.02
CA LEU A 345 -10.97 -2.76 -9.62
C LEU A 345 -11.80 -3.89 -9.03
N ASP A 346 -13.12 -3.85 -9.24
CA ASP A 346 -14.05 -4.86 -8.74
C ASP A 346 -13.74 -6.25 -9.33
N THR A 347 -13.31 -6.33 -10.59
CA THR A 347 -12.93 -7.61 -11.21
C THR A 347 -11.63 -8.22 -10.66
N LYS A 348 -10.83 -7.45 -9.91
CA LYS A 348 -9.51 -7.89 -9.42
C LYS A 348 -9.43 -7.97 -7.90
N ASN A 349 -10.49 -7.56 -7.19
CA ASN A 349 -10.51 -7.39 -5.73
C ASN A 349 -10.36 -8.69 -4.92
N TYR A 350 -10.60 -9.85 -5.55
CA TYR A 350 -10.60 -11.15 -4.91
C TYR A 350 -9.19 -11.68 -4.56
N GLN A 351 -8.14 -11.08 -5.11
CA GLN A 351 -6.74 -11.50 -4.92
C GLN A 351 -5.94 -10.44 -4.12
N PRO A 352 -5.13 -10.87 -3.14
CA PRO A 352 -4.18 -10.02 -2.42
C PRO A 352 -3.29 -9.17 -3.32
N GLY A 353 -3.13 -7.90 -2.97
CA GLY A 353 -2.25 -6.96 -3.66
C GLY A 353 -2.91 -6.23 -4.82
N ASN A 354 -4.03 -6.72 -5.37
CA ASN A 354 -4.66 -6.11 -6.54
C ASN A 354 -5.40 -4.80 -6.24
N LEU A 355 -5.83 -4.58 -5.00
CA LEU A 355 -6.38 -3.28 -4.57
C LEU A 355 -5.35 -2.49 -3.77
N GLU A 356 -4.49 -3.16 -3.01
CA GLU A 356 -3.50 -2.53 -2.14
C GLU A 356 -2.39 -1.86 -2.93
N LYS A 357 -1.88 -2.50 -3.99
CA LYS A 357 -0.83 -1.90 -4.81
C LYS A 357 -1.32 -0.64 -5.53
N PRO A 358 -2.48 -0.64 -6.22
CA PRO A 358 -3.04 0.58 -6.79
C PRO A 358 -3.31 1.65 -5.73
N LEU A 359 -3.91 1.28 -4.58
CA LEU A 359 -4.15 2.20 -3.47
C LEU A 359 -2.86 2.88 -3.01
N ILE A 360 -1.83 2.11 -2.68
CA ILE A 360 -0.55 2.66 -2.21
C ILE A 360 0.15 3.45 -3.30
N LYS A 361 0.08 3.01 -4.56
CA LYS A 361 0.62 3.78 -5.69
C LYS A 361 -0.05 5.16 -5.79
N SER A 362 -1.38 5.21 -5.72
CA SER A 362 -2.16 6.44 -5.79
C SER A 362 -1.97 7.32 -4.56
N TYR A 363 -1.88 6.72 -3.37
CA TYR A 363 -1.49 7.42 -2.15
C TYR A 363 -0.10 8.04 -2.30
N ARG A 364 0.88 7.28 -2.80
CA ARG A 364 2.23 7.79 -3.07
C ARG A 364 2.20 8.93 -4.09
N GLU A 365 1.43 8.81 -5.16
CA GLU A 365 1.24 9.87 -6.15
C GLU A 365 0.77 11.17 -5.49
N MET A 366 -0.25 11.09 -4.63
CA MET A 366 -0.77 12.21 -3.85
C MET A 366 0.28 12.82 -2.90
N THR A 367 0.95 12.00 -2.09
CA THR A 367 1.95 12.47 -1.12
C THR A 367 3.23 13.06 -1.75
N LEU A 368 3.47 12.80 -3.04
CA LEU A 368 4.62 13.32 -3.78
C LEU A 368 4.34 14.66 -4.49
N ARG A 369 3.11 15.17 -4.46
CA ARG A 369 2.76 16.49 -5.00
C ARG A 369 3.07 17.61 -4.00
N GLY A 370 3.22 18.81 -4.53
CA GLY A 370 3.41 20.05 -3.77
C GLY A 370 4.62 20.01 -2.83
N PRO A 371 4.44 20.07 -1.50
CA PRO A 371 5.54 20.19 -0.53
C PRO A 371 6.66 19.15 -0.68
N ALA A 372 6.34 17.94 -1.15
CA ALA A 372 7.34 16.90 -1.37
C ALA A 372 8.35 17.24 -2.47
N ALA A 373 7.99 18.09 -3.44
CA ALA A 373 8.91 18.56 -4.48
C ALA A 373 10.03 19.43 -3.93
N PHE A 374 9.83 20.03 -2.75
CA PHE A 374 10.77 20.91 -2.05
C PHE A 374 11.27 20.28 -0.74
N ALA A 375 11.05 18.98 -0.55
CA ALA A 375 11.47 18.30 0.66
C ALA A 375 13.00 18.27 0.77
N ASP A 376 13.51 18.54 1.97
CA ASP A 376 14.94 18.51 2.25
C ASP A 376 15.41 17.04 2.40
N PRO A 377 16.19 16.50 1.44
CA PRO A 377 16.71 15.14 1.54
C PRO A 377 17.62 14.96 2.77
N MET A 378 18.21 16.05 3.28
CA MET A 378 19.18 16.04 4.38
C MET A 378 18.54 16.13 5.78
N ARG A 379 17.22 16.30 5.88
CA ARG A 379 16.55 16.54 7.18
C ARG A 379 16.78 15.44 8.21
N TYR A 380 16.76 14.17 7.78
CA TYR A 380 16.81 13.00 8.67
C TYR A 380 18.14 12.22 8.55
N VAL A 381 19.21 12.90 8.15
CA VAL A 381 20.56 12.33 8.06
C VAL A 381 21.54 13.14 8.92
N ASN A 382 22.40 12.43 9.65
CA ASN A 382 23.52 13.02 10.37
C ASN A 382 24.64 13.41 9.40
N ASP A 383 25.61 14.20 9.87
CA ASP A 383 26.70 14.73 9.02
C ASP A 383 27.64 13.65 8.48
N ASP A 384 27.64 12.48 9.12
CA ASP A 384 28.38 11.30 8.70
C ASP A 384 27.59 10.37 7.75
N GLY A 385 26.39 10.78 7.30
CA GLY A 385 25.57 10.03 6.34
C GLY A 385 24.68 8.97 6.95
N THR A 386 24.63 8.86 8.27
CA THR A 386 23.76 7.87 8.93
C THR A 386 22.40 8.43 9.33
N PRO A 387 21.40 7.56 9.50
CA PRO A 387 20.06 8.00 9.87
C PRO A 387 20.06 8.70 11.22
N ALA A 388 19.27 9.76 11.35
CA ALA A 388 19.10 10.54 12.58
C ALA A 388 18.26 9.82 13.66
N ILE A 389 18.59 8.57 13.94
CA ILE A 389 17.93 7.68 14.91
C ILE A 389 18.96 7.24 15.96
N PRO A 390 18.53 6.80 17.16
CA PRO A 390 19.46 6.27 18.15
C PRO A 390 20.03 4.91 17.71
N GLU A 391 21.08 4.47 18.40
CA GLU A 391 21.57 3.10 18.23
C GLU A 391 20.50 2.08 18.67
N VAL A 392 20.41 0.97 17.93
CA VAL A 392 19.49 -0.12 18.22
C VAL A 392 20.31 -1.29 18.76
N ASN A 393 20.04 -1.72 19.99
CA ASN A 393 20.81 -2.74 20.72
C ASN A 393 22.32 -2.42 20.78
N GLY A 394 22.66 -1.15 21.01
CA GLY A 394 24.06 -0.68 21.07
C GLY A 394 24.80 -0.78 19.73
N ARG A 395 24.06 -0.86 18.62
CA ARG A 395 24.62 -0.90 17.28
C ARG A 395 24.01 0.21 16.43
N ARG A 396 24.88 0.85 15.68
CA ARG A 396 24.48 1.81 14.66
C ARG A 396 23.83 1.11 13.48
N VAL A 397 22.67 1.60 13.09
CA VAL A 397 21.88 1.05 11.99
C VAL A 397 22.06 1.92 10.76
N VAL A 398 22.45 1.31 9.63
CA VAL A 398 22.68 2.02 8.36
C VAL A 398 21.75 1.58 7.24
N ASN A 399 20.96 0.52 7.45
CA ASN A 399 19.98 0.05 6.48
C ASN A 399 18.76 -0.57 7.19
N VAL A 400 17.65 -0.69 6.45
CA VAL A 400 16.40 -1.22 6.99
C VAL A 400 16.58 -2.64 7.51
N LYS A 401 17.35 -3.50 6.84
CA LYS A 401 17.59 -4.87 7.31
C LYS A 401 18.18 -4.90 8.73
N GLN A 402 19.24 -4.13 8.98
CA GLN A 402 19.84 -4.02 10.31
C GLN A 402 18.88 -3.45 11.35
N LEU A 403 18.01 -2.52 10.93
CA LEU A 403 16.96 -1.98 11.78
C LEU A 403 16.04 -3.12 12.22
N MET A 404 15.54 -3.91 11.27
CA MET A 404 14.64 -5.04 11.53
C MET A 404 15.32 -6.12 12.37
N ASP A 405 16.58 -6.46 12.08
CA ASP A 405 17.38 -7.42 12.85
C ASP A 405 17.52 -6.99 14.33
N GLY A 406 17.44 -5.69 14.62
CA GLY A 406 17.55 -5.11 15.97
C GLY A 406 16.23 -4.94 16.73
N TYR A 407 15.08 -4.94 16.04
CA TYR A 407 13.78 -4.82 16.71
C TYR A 407 13.25 -6.18 17.16
N VAL A 408 12.90 -6.29 18.44
CA VAL A 408 11.94 -7.29 18.93
C VAL A 408 10.56 -6.66 18.84
N ASP A 409 10.02 -6.51 17.64
CA ASP A 409 8.63 -6.07 17.46
C ASP A 409 7.70 -7.20 17.94
N PRO A 410 6.68 -6.92 18.78
CA PRO A 410 5.63 -7.90 19.10
C PRO A 410 4.86 -8.39 17.88
N TYR A 411 5.07 -7.83 16.70
CA TYR A 411 4.47 -8.21 15.42
C TYR A 411 5.56 -8.28 14.33
N PRO A 412 5.45 -9.11 13.28
CA PRO A 412 6.56 -9.31 12.36
C PRO A 412 6.84 -8.06 11.53
N VAL A 413 7.92 -7.33 11.83
CA VAL A 413 8.56 -6.35 10.92
C VAL A 413 9.25 -7.05 9.74
N TRP A 414 9.33 -8.38 9.77
CA TRP A 414 9.95 -9.21 8.76
C TRP A 414 9.05 -9.36 7.53
N ILE A 415 8.85 -8.28 6.78
CA ILE A 415 8.39 -8.33 5.39
C ILE A 415 9.58 -7.94 4.49
N LEU A 416 10.72 -8.62 4.66
CA LEU A 416 11.89 -8.53 3.78
C LEU A 416 12.56 -9.89 3.62
#